data_AF-A0A3C1E404-F1
#
_entry.id   AF-A0A3C1E404-F1
#
_cell.length_a   1.000
_cell.length_b   1.000
_cell.length_c   1.000
_cell.angle_alpha   90.00
_cell.angle_beta   90.00
_cell.angle_gamma   90.00
#
_symmetry.space_group_name_H-M   'P 1'
#
loop_
_entity.id
_entity.type
_entity.pdbx_description
1 polymer ?
#
loop_
_entity_poly.entity_id
_entity_poly.type
_entity_poly.pdbx_seq_one_letter_code
_entity_poly.pdbx_strand_id
1 'polypeptide(L)'
;AVTLATLHSGKGLEWDTVYLVGLSDGFVPITYAKTEAAVDEERRLLYVGITRARRRLHLSWSSGGAGRGAARRPSRFLAELD
;
A
#
# COMPACT_ATOMS: atom_id res chain seq x y z
N ALA A 1 -14.09 -17.73 2.09
CA ALA A 1 -13.75 -16.97 0.87
C ALA A 1 -12.70 -15.90 1.20
N VAL A 2 -11.97 -15.39 0.22
CA VAL A 2 -11.02 -14.28 0.41
C VAL A 2 -11.74 -12.96 0.09
N THR A 3 -11.53 -11.92 0.90
CA THR A 3 -12.02 -10.56 0.63
C THR A 3 -10.96 -9.77 -0.13
N LEU A 4 -11.30 -9.29 -1.32
CA LEU A 4 -10.49 -8.31 -2.04
C LEU A 4 -11.14 -6.93 -1.86
N ALA A 5 -10.35 -5.97 -1.40
CA ALA A 5 -10.83 -4.62 -1.07
C ALA A 5 -9.77 -3.58 -1.39
N THR A 6 -10.21 -2.35 -1.63
CA THR A 6 -9.33 -1.17 -1.64
C THR A 6 -9.00 -0.76 -0.19
N LEU A 7 -7.91 -0.01 0.02
CA LEU A 7 -7.56 0.57 1.32
C LEU A 7 -8.74 1.38 1.91
N HIS A 8 -9.40 2.20 1.08
CA HIS A 8 -10.55 2.99 1.48
C HIS A 8 -11.72 2.14 1.99
N SER A 9 -12.11 1.11 1.24
CA SER A 9 -13.21 0.21 1.62
C SER A 9 -12.88 -0.67 2.83
N GLY A 10 -11.60 -0.86 3.16
CA GLY A 10 -11.19 -1.60 4.36
C GLY A 10 -11.30 -0.81 5.66
N LYS A 11 -11.56 0.51 5.60
CA LYS A 11 -11.64 1.38 6.78
C LYS A 11 -12.72 0.87 7.75
N GLY A 12 -12.35 0.72 9.02
CA GLY A 12 -13.25 0.25 10.09
C GLY A 12 -13.44 -1.27 10.14
N LEU A 13 -12.87 -2.02 9.18
CA LEU A 13 -12.86 -3.48 9.18
C LEU A 13 -11.53 -4.03 9.69
N GLU A 14 -11.49 -5.33 10.02
CA GLU A 14 -10.28 -6.00 10.50
C GLU A 14 -10.28 -7.48 10.08
N TRP A 15 -9.08 -8.03 9.89
CA TRP A 15 -8.87 -9.44 9.55
C TRP A 15 -7.66 -10.00 10.30
N ASP A 16 -7.66 -11.31 10.56
CA ASP A 16 -6.51 -11.97 11.21
C ASP A 16 -5.23 -11.89 10.37
N THR A 17 -5.37 -11.92 9.04
CA THR A 17 -4.25 -11.81 8.10
C THR A 17 -4.62 -10.84 6.97
N VAL A 18 -3.75 -9.88 6.70
CA VAL A 18 -3.90 -8.91 5.61
C VAL A 18 -2.68 -8.97 4.68
N TYR A 19 -2.96 -8.94 3.38
CA TYR A 19 -1.95 -8.77 2.34
C TYR A 19 -2.14 -7.39 1.71
N LEU A 20 -1.21 -6.48 1.95
CA LEU A 20 -1.13 -5.21 1.22
C LEU A 20 -0.23 -5.41 0.01
N VAL A 21 -0.82 -5.30 -1.17
CA VAL A 21 -0.17 -5.59 -2.45
C VAL A 21 0.03 -4.32 -3.27
N GLY A 22 1.07 -4.31 -4.11
CA GLY A 22 1.33 -3.19 -5.01
C GLY A 22 1.88 -1.95 -4.30
N LEU A 23 2.58 -2.12 -3.18
CA LEU A 23 3.24 -1.04 -2.44
C LEU A 23 4.48 -0.54 -3.19
N SER A 24 4.26 0.13 -4.31
CA SER A 24 5.28 0.67 -5.21
C SER A 24 5.11 2.18 -5.36
N ASP A 25 6.21 2.90 -5.56
CA ASP A 25 6.13 4.32 -5.89
C ASP A 25 5.29 4.54 -7.16
N GLY A 26 4.43 5.55 -7.11
CA GLY A 26 3.44 5.84 -8.15
C GLY A 26 2.09 5.15 -7.95
N PHE A 27 2.01 4.13 -7.08
CA PHE A 27 0.77 3.51 -6.59
C PHE A 27 0.48 3.88 -5.14
N VAL A 28 1.48 3.78 -4.26
CA VAL A 28 1.38 4.22 -2.86
C VAL A 28 2.70 4.93 -2.53
N PRO A 29 2.74 6.26 -2.45
CA PRO A 29 1.65 7.18 -2.79
C PRO A 29 1.34 7.17 -4.30
N ILE A 30 0.08 7.43 -4.65
CA ILE A 30 -0.32 7.58 -6.06
C ILE A 30 0.41 8.75 -6.73
N THR A 31 0.69 8.63 -8.03
CA THR A 31 1.38 9.67 -8.83
C THR A 31 0.67 11.03 -8.82
N TYR A 32 -0.64 11.06 -8.51
CA TYR A 32 -1.43 12.29 -8.44
C TYR A 32 -1.31 13.05 -7.11
N ALA A 33 -0.71 12.46 -6.08
CA ALA A 33 -0.42 13.12 -4.81
C ALA A 33 0.81 14.05 -4.96
N LYS A 34 0.57 15.29 -5.42
CA LYS A 34 1.62 16.26 -5.77
C LYS A 34 2.01 17.22 -4.66
N THR A 35 1.17 17.39 -3.64
CA THR A 35 1.44 18.26 -2.48
C THR A 35 1.82 17.41 -1.27
N GLU A 36 2.55 18.00 -0.32
CA GLU A 36 2.88 17.33 0.95
C GLU A 36 1.62 16.83 1.67
N ALA A 37 0.59 17.67 1.76
CA ALA A 37 -0.68 17.29 2.38
C ALA A 37 -1.36 16.08 1.70
N ALA A 38 -1.27 15.98 0.36
CA ALA A 38 -1.80 14.83 -0.37
C ALA A 38 -0.94 13.57 -0.18
N VAL A 39 0.38 13.72 -0.14
CA VAL A 39 1.30 12.61 0.18
C VAL A 39 1.05 12.09 1.60
N ASP A 40 0.81 12.99 2.56
CA ASP A 40 0.45 12.60 3.93
C ASP A 40 -0.91 11.91 4.03
N GLU A 41 -1.85 12.22 3.14
CA GLU A 41 -3.12 11.48 3.05
C GLU A 41 -2.88 10.04 2.57
N GLU A 42 -2.04 9.85 1.54
CA GLU A 42 -1.66 8.51 1.08
C GLU A 42 -0.91 7.73 2.17
N ARG A 43 -0.09 8.41 2.98
CA ARG A 43 0.57 7.83 4.15
C ARG A 43 -0.46 7.38 5.20
N ARG A 44 -1.48 8.21 5.47
CA ARG A 44 -2.60 7.85 6.35
C ARG A 44 -3.39 6.65 5.80
N LEU A 45 -3.60 6.56 4.49
CA LEU A 45 -4.25 5.40 3.87
C LEU A 45 -3.44 4.11 4.03
N LEU A 46 -2.11 4.18 3.89
CA LEU A 46 -1.25 3.04 4.18
C LEU A 46 -1.36 2.62 5.66
N TYR A 47 -1.33 3.58 6.59
CA TYR A 47 -1.54 3.32 8.02
C TYR A 47 -2.89 2.64 8.30
N VAL A 48 -3.97 3.10 7.64
CA VAL A 48 -5.28 2.44 7.73
C VAL A 48 -5.15 0.98 7.29
N GLY A 49 -4.53 0.71 6.13
CA GLY A 49 -4.29 -0.65 5.64
C GLY A 49 -3.51 -1.54 6.61
N ILE A 50 -2.40 -1.03 7.16
CA ILE A 50 -1.53 -1.73 8.11
C ILE A 50 -2.34 -2.13 9.36
N THR A 51 -3.11 -1.19 9.91
CA THR A 51 -3.91 -1.42 11.13
C THR A 51 -5.16 -2.28 10.92
N ARG A 52 -5.45 -2.75 9.69
CA ARG A 52 -6.53 -3.74 9.49
C ARG A 52 -6.09 -5.16 9.87
N ALA A 53 -4.79 -5.42 10.01
CA ALA A 53 -4.24 -6.71 10.36
C ALA A 53 -4.21 -6.93 11.88
N ARG A 54 -4.87 -7.98 12.38
CA ARG A 54 -4.84 -8.33 13.80
C ARG A 54 -3.62 -9.15 14.21
N ARG A 55 -3.16 -10.05 13.33
CA ARG A 55 -2.10 -11.02 13.68
C ARG A 55 -0.95 -11.04 12.69
N ARG A 56 -1.24 -11.00 11.39
CA ARG A 56 -0.23 -11.09 10.33
C ARG A 56 -0.47 -10.04 9.26
N LEU A 57 0.60 -9.33 8.93
CA LEU A 57 0.63 -8.36 7.86
C LEU A 57 1.70 -8.78 6.86
N HIS A 58 1.31 -8.91 5.60
CA HIS A 58 2.22 -9.17 4.50
C HIS A 58 2.23 -7.96 3.57
N LEU A 59 3.41 -7.42 3.32
CA LEU A 59 3.64 -6.26 2.46
C LEU A 59 4.34 -6.73 1.19
N SER A 60 3.88 -6.31 0.02
CA SER A 60 4.49 -6.73 -1.24
C SER A 60 4.46 -5.64 -2.31
N TRP A 61 5.48 -5.68 -3.15
CA TRP A 61 5.65 -4.84 -4.34
C TRP A 61 6.23 -5.68 -5.47
N SER A 62 6.21 -5.14 -6.69
CA SER A 62 6.84 -5.76 -7.85
C SER A 62 8.01 -4.88 -8.30
N SER A 63 9.12 -5.48 -8.70
CA SER A 63 10.23 -4.77 -9.37
C SER A 63 9.86 -4.29 -10.79
N GLY A 64 8.67 -4.63 -11.28
CA GLY A 64 8.31 -4.54 -12.70
C GLY A 64 8.48 -5.90 -13.39
N GLY A 65 8.08 -5.97 -14.66
CA GLY A 65 8.19 -7.18 -15.48
C GLY A 65 9.29 -7.05 -16.53
N ALA A 66 9.87 -8.18 -16.94
CA ALA A 66 10.80 -8.31 -18.07
C ALA A 66 10.10 -8.09 -19.43
N GLY A 67 9.43 -6.94 -19.60
CA GLY A 67 8.63 -6.58 -20.78
C GLY A 67 8.42 -5.05 -20.88
N ARG A 68 7.32 -4.60 -21.49
CA ARG A 68 7.03 -3.15 -21.75
C ARG A 68 6.72 -2.31 -20.50
N GLY A 69 6.82 -2.86 -19.30
CA GLY A 69 6.55 -2.14 -18.06
C GLY A 69 7.80 -1.47 -17.53
N ALA A 70 7.73 -0.19 -17.17
CA ALA A 70 8.83 0.48 -16.49
C ALA A 70 9.20 -0.25 -15.19
N ALA A 71 10.50 -0.24 -14.87
CA ALA A 71 10.99 -0.72 -13.59
C ALA A 71 10.24 0.02 -12.46
N ARG A 72 9.78 -0.74 -11.46
CA ARG A 72 9.05 -0.19 -10.31
C ARG A 72 9.95 -0.24 -9.09
N ARG A 73 9.89 0.84 -8.31
CA ARG A 73 10.57 0.92 -7.02
C ARG A 73 9.57 0.59 -5.91
N PRO A 74 10.02 0.01 -4.79
CA PRO A 74 9.18 -0.11 -3.59
C PRO A 74 8.61 1.27 -3.22
N SER A 75 7.45 1.28 -2.57
CA SER A 75 6.88 2.51 -2.00
C SER A 75 7.88 3.14 -1.05
N ARG A 76 8.13 4.44 -1.19
CA ARG A 76 8.98 5.19 -0.26
C ARG A 76 8.52 5.11 1.20
N PHE A 77 7.23 4.87 1.46
CA PHE A 77 6.71 4.72 2.82
C PHE A 77 7.15 3.42 3.50
N LEU A 78 7.60 2.41 2.74
CA LEU A 78 8.12 1.16 3.33
C LEU A 78 9.41 1.39 4.11
N ALA A 79 10.23 2.37 3.72
CA ALA A 79 11.47 2.71 4.40
C ALA A 79 11.23 3.42 5.76
N GLU A 80 9.99 3.75 6.10
CA GLU A 80 9.62 4.41 7.35
C GLU A 80 9.07 3.42 8.39
N LEU A 81 8.97 2.13 8.04
CA LEU A 81 8.43 1.08 8.92
C LEU A 81 9.50 0.38 9.77
N ASP A 82 10.74 0.87 9.71
CA ASP A 82 11.88 0.40 10.51
C ASP A 82 11.74 0.76 12.01
#